data_AF-A0A365P1Y2-F1
#
_entry.id   AF-A0A365P1Y2-F1
#
_cell.length_a   1.000
_cell.length_b   1.000
_cell.length_c   1.000
_cell.angle_alpha   90.00
_cell.angle_beta   90.00
_cell.angle_gamma   90.00
#
_symmetry.space_group_name_H-M   'P 1'
#
loop_
_entity.id
_entity.type
_entity.pdbx_description
1 polymer ?
#
loop_
_entity_poly.entity_id
_entity_poly.type
_entity_poly.pdbx_seq_one_letter_code
_entity_poly.pdbx_strand_id
1 'polypeptide(L)'
;MIKIKFLAVFLLVINSISAQVDKRIALTIPKELKENANSVIRLQEVVININSRQLYTTKTKRIVTVLNEYGNRGVDASEYYSKSERIKNIEATIYDAFGKEIKKIRKKDFKDQSIADGFSVLTDGRILYLDFTPTQYPYTIEYTSEVETINTAFLPSWTPIERYLQGIEHTEFTIFYPENLGFKYKLNNFDGSDIVIEELNHSLKFIAKNITAEKREENTPDMSKIFPMAKFSLEKFNLEGVEGTASSWEEFGKVWYRDLVEDKSEISKETINKIKELTKGIEDPIEKAKIVYQFVQSKTRYVSIQLGIGGWKPMLAKDVDRLGYGDCKALSNYTRILLENVGVPSYYTVIYGDSDKRDFDKDFVSQQGNHVILSIPYKNELKFLECTSQTSPFAYGGDFTDDRYALLIKPEGGEIVKTNEWNEKQTIQSTNGTYTIDENGKLVASFTIESSGLFYEKYQLKSMSHADLMDYYKSDFSGLTNLKITKSNLEDNREQIKFIEQIEAQVENYVTTANQSVFFVVNAFNRNINVPKKARNRKHPFEISRGFQENDTFEINIPISYKIDFLPEDVLIQNEFGLYKVEIKKINDNKLTFSRVLEIKKAELNASEFEKYRTFRDQIARYDNAKIVLTK
;
A
#
# COMPACT_ATOMS: atom_id res chain seq x y z
N MET A 1 19.50 -18.51 87.50
CA MET A 1 20.00 -17.20 87.02
C MET A 1 20.69 -17.44 85.68
N ILE A 2 19.99 -17.27 84.56
CA ILE A 2 19.99 -16.07 83.68
C ILE A 2 21.18 -16.05 82.68
N LYS A 3 20.81 -16.31 81.41
CA LYS A 3 21.39 -15.85 80.11
C LYS A 3 22.78 -16.43 79.74
N ILE A 4 23.06 -16.87 78.52
CA ILE A 4 22.92 -16.16 77.23
C ILE A 4 22.78 -17.19 76.07
N LYS A 5 21.88 -16.87 75.11
CA LYS A 5 21.62 -17.55 73.84
C LYS A 5 22.69 -17.21 72.78
N PHE A 6 22.65 -17.96 71.67
CA PHE A 6 23.20 -17.70 70.33
C PHE A 6 24.61 -18.21 70.03
N LEU A 7 24.71 -19.32 69.28
CA LEU A 7 25.43 -19.36 68.00
C LEU A 7 25.08 -20.63 67.22
N ALA A 8 25.18 -20.55 65.89
CA ALA A 8 25.00 -21.61 64.89
C ALA A 8 23.55 -21.87 64.39
N VAL A 9 22.87 -20.81 63.96
CA VAL A 9 22.06 -20.90 62.73
C VAL A 9 22.96 -20.36 61.61
N PHE A 10 23.60 -21.27 60.88
CA PHE A 10 24.32 -20.91 59.66
C PHE A 10 23.26 -20.55 58.62
N LEU A 11 23.09 -19.25 58.42
CA LEU A 11 22.23 -18.65 57.42
C LEU A 11 22.60 -19.18 56.02
N LEU A 12 21.78 -20.09 55.50
CA LEU A 12 21.55 -20.24 54.06
C LEU A 12 20.72 -19.03 53.60
N VAL A 13 21.35 -17.86 53.51
CA VAL A 13 20.84 -16.80 52.64
C VAL A 13 21.18 -17.26 51.22
N ILE A 14 20.23 -17.97 50.61
CA ILE A 14 20.16 -18.05 49.16
C ILE A 14 19.80 -16.64 48.73
N ASN A 15 20.81 -15.80 48.51
CA ASN A 15 20.65 -14.60 47.71
C ASN A 15 20.27 -15.11 46.32
N SER A 16 18.99 -15.06 45.98
CA SER A 16 18.52 -15.12 44.61
C SER A 16 19.04 -13.87 43.91
N ILE A 17 20.33 -13.87 43.56
CA ILE A 17 20.87 -12.96 42.58
C ILE A 17 20.22 -13.40 41.28
N SER A 18 19.10 -12.77 40.92
CA SER A 18 18.61 -12.78 39.56
C SER A 18 19.69 -12.10 38.72
N ALA A 19 20.68 -12.87 38.28
CA ALA A 19 21.62 -12.42 37.27
C ALA A 19 20.78 -11.98 36.06
N GLN A 20 20.86 -10.70 35.70
CA GLN A 20 20.24 -10.24 34.47
C GLN A 20 20.85 -11.06 33.33
N VAL A 21 20.01 -11.84 32.65
CA VAL A 21 20.42 -12.65 31.51
C VAL A 21 20.94 -11.68 30.45
N ASP A 22 22.22 -11.81 30.10
CA ASP A 22 22.83 -10.96 29.08
C ASP A 22 22.13 -11.22 27.73
N LYS A 23 21.39 -10.20 27.28
CA LYS A 23 20.60 -10.22 26.04
C LYS A 23 21.46 -10.33 24.79
N ARG A 24 22.78 -10.17 24.90
CA ARG A 24 23.74 -10.31 23.78
C ARG A 24 24.00 -11.77 23.42
N ILE A 25 23.79 -12.70 24.36
CA ILE A 25 24.05 -14.13 24.16
C ILE A 25 22.85 -14.77 23.46
N ALA A 26 23.05 -15.24 22.21
CA ALA A 26 21.98 -15.83 21.39
C ALA A 26 21.38 -17.11 21.98
N LEU A 27 22.19 -17.89 22.72
CA LEU A 27 21.75 -19.15 23.33
C LEU A 27 20.69 -18.98 24.43
N THR A 28 20.55 -17.77 24.98
CA THR A 28 19.60 -17.48 26.07
C THR A 28 18.18 -17.18 25.57
N ILE A 29 17.95 -17.14 24.25
CA ILE A 29 16.63 -16.88 23.68
C ILE A 29 15.68 -18.03 24.04
N PRO A 30 14.52 -17.73 24.67
CA PRO A 30 13.45 -18.70 24.89
C PRO A 30 13.07 -19.46 23.61
N LYS A 31 12.72 -20.74 23.74
CA LYS A 31 12.47 -21.60 22.57
C LYS A 31 11.27 -21.09 21.76
N GLU A 32 10.22 -20.61 22.42
CA GLU A 32 8.99 -20.14 21.78
C GLU A 32 9.26 -18.93 20.87
N LEU A 33 10.19 -18.05 21.27
CA LEU A 33 10.52 -16.83 20.50
C LEU A 33 11.35 -17.11 19.24
N LYS A 34 11.91 -18.31 19.10
CA LYS A 34 12.61 -18.75 17.88
C LYS A 34 11.66 -19.44 16.89
N GLU A 35 10.47 -19.84 17.33
CA GLU A 35 9.54 -20.51 16.45
C GLU A 35 9.06 -19.56 15.35
N ASN A 36 9.25 -19.95 14.08
CA ASN A 36 8.93 -19.13 12.91
C ASN A 36 9.70 -17.81 12.77
N ALA A 37 10.66 -17.55 13.65
CA ALA A 37 11.43 -16.32 13.67
C ALA A 37 12.68 -16.43 12.79
N ASN A 38 12.99 -15.36 12.05
CA ASN A 38 14.29 -15.17 11.39
C ASN A 38 15.22 -14.28 12.23
N SER A 39 14.65 -13.47 13.13
CA SER A 39 15.37 -12.69 14.13
C SER A 39 14.51 -12.51 15.39
N VAL A 40 15.14 -12.13 16.50
CA VAL A 40 14.47 -11.88 17.78
C VAL A 40 14.94 -10.56 18.36
N ILE A 41 14.01 -9.64 18.62
CA ILE A 41 14.27 -8.45 19.43
C ILE A 41 14.41 -8.91 20.89
N ARG A 42 15.65 -8.88 21.39
CA ARG A 42 16.00 -9.26 22.76
C ARG A 42 15.63 -8.17 23.76
N LEU A 43 15.80 -6.92 23.33
CA LEU A 43 15.44 -5.71 24.04
C LEU A 43 15.23 -4.60 23.02
N GLN A 44 14.16 -3.83 23.18
CA GLN A 44 13.98 -2.55 22.52
C GLN A 44 13.52 -1.54 23.54
N GLU A 45 14.19 -0.40 23.60
CA GLU A 45 13.83 0.73 24.44
C GLU A 45 13.81 1.96 23.53
N VAL A 46 12.65 2.57 23.39
CA VAL A 46 12.47 3.82 22.66
C VAL A 46 11.98 4.87 23.63
N VAL A 47 12.72 5.98 23.74
CA VAL A 47 12.36 7.10 24.61
C VAL A 47 12.23 8.37 23.78
N ILE A 48 11.02 8.92 23.77
CA ILE A 48 10.71 10.20 23.14
C ILE A 48 10.60 11.26 24.23
N ASN A 49 11.38 12.32 24.12
CA ASN A 49 11.24 13.51 24.97
C ASN A 49 10.80 14.66 24.10
N ILE A 50 9.53 15.07 24.24
CA ILE A 50 9.04 16.32 23.65
C ILE A 50 9.56 17.46 24.51
N ASN A 51 10.55 18.18 24.00
CA ASN A 51 11.23 19.24 24.76
C ASN A 51 10.48 20.57 24.68
N SER A 52 9.89 20.86 23.53
CA SER A 52 9.11 22.09 23.28
C SER A 52 8.20 21.91 22.08
N ARG A 53 7.44 22.95 21.72
CA ARG A 53 6.69 23.01 20.46
C ARG A 53 7.57 22.75 19.23
N GLN A 54 8.85 23.10 19.27
CA GLN A 54 9.76 23.07 18.12
C GLN A 54 10.83 21.98 18.23
N LEU A 55 10.76 21.08 19.22
CA LEU A 55 11.83 20.13 19.43
C LEU A 55 11.34 18.89 20.17
N TYR A 56 11.65 17.72 19.61
CA TYR A 56 11.69 16.49 20.38
C TYR A 56 12.94 15.67 20.05
N THR A 57 13.29 14.78 20.98
CA THR A 57 14.40 13.84 20.82
C THR A 57 13.91 12.42 20.96
N THR A 58 14.46 11.53 20.12
CA THR A 58 14.24 10.08 20.19
C THR A 58 15.54 9.41 20.55
N LYS A 59 15.53 8.59 21.60
CA LYS A 59 16.63 7.69 21.96
C LYS A 59 16.18 6.27 21.73
N THR A 60 16.95 5.53 20.95
CA THR A 60 16.67 4.13 20.66
C THR A 60 17.81 3.28 21.18
N LYS A 61 17.48 2.20 21.88
CA LYS A 61 18.38 1.07 22.13
C LYS A 61 17.69 -0.20 21.67
N ARG A 62 18.32 -0.93 20.76
CA ARG A 62 17.76 -2.16 20.18
C ARG A 62 18.81 -3.25 20.21
N ILE A 63 18.50 -4.38 20.84
CA ILE A 63 19.33 -5.59 20.82
C ILE A 63 18.59 -6.64 20.02
N VAL A 64 19.12 -7.01 18.85
CA VAL A 64 18.50 -8.00 17.95
C VAL A 64 19.45 -9.16 17.74
N THR A 65 18.98 -10.38 18.01
CA THR A 65 19.68 -11.59 17.56
C THR A 65 19.11 -12.02 16.21
N VAL A 66 19.97 -12.14 15.20
CA VAL A 66 19.61 -12.64 13.87
C VAL A 66 19.90 -14.13 13.80
N LEU A 67 18.89 -14.93 13.43
CA LEU A 67 18.97 -16.40 13.46
C LEU A 67 19.41 -16.99 12.12
N ASN A 68 19.14 -16.30 11.02
CA ASN A 68 19.49 -16.71 9.66
C ASN A 68 19.54 -15.49 8.71
N GLU A 69 19.92 -15.70 7.46
CA GLU A 69 20.08 -14.64 6.46
C GLU A 69 18.83 -13.80 6.19
N TYR A 70 17.64 -14.38 6.30
CA TYR A 70 16.37 -13.66 6.12
C TYR A 70 16.09 -12.70 7.28
N GLY A 71 16.74 -12.89 8.43
CA GLY A 71 16.57 -12.08 9.63
C GLY A 71 17.38 -10.77 9.61
N ASN A 72 18.33 -10.61 8.69
CA ASN A 72 19.15 -9.40 8.58
C ASN A 72 18.30 -8.13 8.40
N ARG A 73 17.17 -8.24 7.69
CA ARG A 73 16.21 -7.15 7.50
C ARG A 73 15.45 -6.75 8.76
N GLY A 74 15.58 -7.49 9.86
CA GLY A 74 14.97 -7.15 11.16
C GLY A 74 15.93 -6.50 12.15
N VAL A 75 17.17 -6.23 11.73
CA VAL A 75 18.15 -5.50 12.56
C VAL A 75 17.74 -4.04 12.74
N ASP A 76 17.27 -3.40 11.65
CA ASP A 76 16.77 -2.02 11.62
C ASP A 76 17.77 -1.00 12.23
N ALA A 77 19.07 -1.18 11.95
CA ALA A 77 20.14 -0.29 12.43
C ALA A 77 20.40 0.85 11.43
N SER A 78 19.48 1.82 11.40
CA SER A 78 19.59 3.01 10.54
C SER A 78 18.85 4.20 11.13
N GLU A 79 19.32 5.41 10.85
CA GLU A 79 18.58 6.65 11.14
C GLU A 79 18.44 7.52 9.91
N TYR A 80 17.27 8.14 9.77
CA TYR A 80 17.02 9.20 8.81
C TYR A 80 17.47 10.56 9.38
N TYR A 81 17.85 11.46 8.49
CA TYR A 81 18.16 12.84 8.86
C TYR A 81 18.00 13.79 7.68
N SER A 82 17.89 15.08 7.96
CA SER A 82 17.74 16.13 6.96
C SER A 82 18.31 17.44 7.53
N LYS A 83 17.88 18.59 7.01
CA LYS A 83 18.17 19.89 7.65
C LYS A 83 17.36 20.10 8.93
N SER A 84 16.23 19.43 9.06
CA SER A 84 15.27 19.56 10.17
C SER A 84 15.34 18.41 11.17
N GLU A 85 16.14 17.39 10.87
CA GLU A 85 16.39 16.22 11.70
C GLU A 85 17.89 15.92 11.78
N ARG A 86 18.41 15.72 12.99
CA ARG A 86 19.84 15.59 13.27
C ARG A 86 20.13 14.37 14.13
N ILE A 87 21.01 13.49 13.62
CA ILE A 87 21.57 12.37 14.36
C ILE A 87 22.67 12.87 15.31
N LYS A 88 22.39 12.90 16.61
CA LYS A 88 23.35 13.23 17.68
C LYS A 88 24.32 12.10 17.92
N ASN A 89 23.79 10.88 18.01
CA ASN A 89 24.56 9.66 18.24
C ASN A 89 24.01 8.51 17.40
N ILE A 90 24.89 7.63 16.94
CA ILE A 90 24.55 6.37 16.28
C ILE A 90 25.73 5.41 16.41
N GLU A 91 25.49 4.23 16.96
CA GLU A 91 26.50 3.21 17.23
C GLU A 91 25.88 1.81 17.13
N ALA A 92 26.65 0.84 16.65
CA ALA A 92 26.28 -0.56 16.68
C ALA A 92 27.46 -1.41 17.19
N THR A 93 27.18 -2.41 18.01
CA THR A 93 28.15 -3.41 18.46
C THR A 93 27.64 -4.80 18.10
N ILE A 94 28.50 -5.59 17.46
CA ILE A 94 28.19 -6.91 16.93
C ILE A 94 28.82 -7.96 17.85
N TYR A 95 28.03 -8.96 18.21
CA TYR A 95 28.42 -10.07 19.06
C TYR A 95 28.23 -11.40 18.35
N ASP A 96 29.08 -12.38 18.67
CA ASP A 96 28.86 -13.76 18.24
C ASP A 96 27.74 -14.46 19.04
N ALA A 97 27.46 -15.72 18.72
CA ALA A 97 26.43 -16.51 19.38
C ALA A 97 26.62 -16.65 20.91
N PHE A 98 27.86 -16.50 21.41
CA PHE A 98 28.23 -16.61 22.82
C PHE A 98 28.28 -15.25 23.53
N GLY A 99 27.95 -14.15 22.83
CA GLY A 99 27.98 -12.80 23.39
C GLY A 99 29.37 -12.16 23.40
N LYS A 100 30.36 -12.74 22.71
CA LYS A 100 31.68 -12.10 22.56
C LYS A 100 31.61 -11.02 21.50
N GLU A 101 32.09 -9.83 21.83
CA GLU A 101 32.18 -8.71 20.89
C GLU A 101 33.09 -9.08 19.70
N ILE A 102 32.53 -8.96 18.49
CA ILE A 102 33.22 -9.14 17.22
C ILE A 102 33.71 -7.78 16.71
N LYS A 103 32.82 -6.78 16.72
CA LYS A 103 33.08 -5.49 16.09
C LYS A 103 32.22 -4.39 16.69
N LYS A 104 32.85 -3.26 16.99
CA LYS A 104 32.18 -2.01 17.32
C LYS A 104 32.20 -1.06 16.13
N ILE A 105 31.06 -0.46 15.82
CA ILE A 105 30.80 0.35 14.63
C ILE A 105 30.32 1.71 15.10
N ARG A 106 31.07 2.76 14.78
CA ARG A 106 30.75 4.14 15.18
C ARG A 106 30.10 4.86 14.00
N LYS A 107 29.48 6.01 14.26
CA LYS A 107 28.84 6.87 13.25
C LYS A 107 29.59 7.00 11.91
N LYS A 108 30.92 7.17 11.94
CA LYS A 108 31.76 7.32 10.72
C LYS A 108 31.81 6.07 9.83
N ASP A 109 31.47 4.91 10.38
CA ASP A 109 31.52 3.61 9.72
C ASP A 109 30.15 3.23 9.10
N PHE A 110 29.09 3.97 9.44
CA PHE A 110 27.78 3.85 8.80
C PHE A 110 27.84 4.38 7.37
N LYS A 111 27.07 3.78 6.47
CA LYS A 111 26.93 4.27 5.10
C LYS A 111 25.96 5.44 5.08
N ASP A 112 26.39 6.52 4.47
CA ASP A 112 25.59 7.72 4.26
C ASP A 112 25.10 7.78 2.82
N GLN A 113 23.80 7.83 2.65
CA GLN A 113 23.15 7.82 1.35
C GLN A 113 22.00 8.83 1.33
N SER A 114 21.88 9.59 0.23
CA SER A 114 20.67 10.36 -0.04
C SER A 114 19.50 9.41 -0.22
N ILE A 115 18.35 9.70 0.37
CA ILE A 115 17.14 8.91 0.15
C ILE A 115 16.79 9.02 -1.33
N ALA A 116 16.85 7.90 -2.03
CA ALA A 116 16.28 7.76 -3.36
C ALA A 116 15.09 6.83 -3.20
N ASP A 117 13.89 7.40 -3.08
CA ASP A 117 12.62 6.67 -3.04
C ASP A 117 12.21 6.14 -4.44
N GLY A 118 13.08 6.31 -5.44
CA GLY A 118 12.85 5.91 -6.83
C GLY A 118 11.95 6.86 -7.62
N PHE A 119 11.48 7.95 -7.00
CA PHE A 119 10.46 8.83 -7.55
C PHE A 119 10.79 10.32 -7.42
N SER A 120 11.39 10.71 -6.31
CA SER A 120 11.88 12.05 -6.01
C SER A 120 13.17 12.34 -6.77
N VAL A 121 13.13 13.39 -7.59
CA VAL A 121 14.30 13.88 -8.34
C VAL A 121 15.23 14.67 -7.43
N LEU A 122 14.69 15.32 -6.40
CA LEU A 122 15.46 16.10 -5.44
C LEU A 122 14.88 16.01 -4.03
N THR A 123 15.70 15.60 -3.08
CA THR A 123 15.38 15.58 -1.65
C THR A 123 16.60 15.92 -0.80
N ASP A 124 16.38 16.49 0.38
CA ASP A 124 17.40 16.71 1.41
C ASP A 124 17.39 15.63 2.51
N GLY A 125 16.48 14.66 2.41
CA GLY A 125 16.45 13.48 3.26
C GLY A 125 17.63 12.56 2.97
N ARG A 126 18.27 12.10 4.03
CA ARG A 126 19.42 11.18 4.00
C ARG A 126 19.21 10.09 5.03
N ILE A 127 19.91 8.98 4.83
CA ILE A 127 19.91 7.84 5.75
C ILE A 127 21.35 7.47 6.10
N LEU A 128 21.62 7.30 7.38
CA LEU A 128 22.78 6.57 7.87
C LEU A 128 22.36 5.14 8.19
N TYR A 129 22.89 4.15 7.49
CA TYR A 129 22.55 2.74 7.73
C TYR A 129 23.78 1.86 7.92
N LEU A 130 23.58 0.80 8.69
CA LEU A 130 24.57 -0.22 8.90
C LEU A 130 24.63 -1.16 7.69
N ASP A 131 25.76 -1.13 6.98
CA ASP A 131 26.10 -2.12 5.96
C ASP A 131 27.03 -3.18 6.57
N PHE A 132 26.43 -4.26 7.07
CA PHE A 132 27.15 -5.37 7.69
C PHE A 132 26.77 -6.70 7.06
N THR A 133 27.77 -7.44 6.57
CA THR A 133 27.61 -8.82 6.11
C THR A 133 28.13 -9.77 7.19
N PRO A 134 27.26 -10.57 7.85
CA PRO A 134 27.69 -11.53 8.86
C PRO A 134 28.44 -12.70 8.24
N THR A 135 29.43 -13.24 8.95
CA THR A 135 30.17 -14.45 8.55
C THR A 135 29.55 -15.74 9.11
N GLN A 136 28.68 -15.62 10.12
CA GLN A 136 28.03 -16.74 10.79
C GLN A 136 26.69 -16.31 11.42
N TYR A 137 25.79 -17.28 11.59
CA TYR A 137 24.55 -17.14 12.34
C TYR A 137 24.49 -18.18 13.48
N PRO A 138 23.79 -17.89 14.59
CA PRO A 138 23.22 -16.59 14.92
C PRO A 138 24.29 -15.58 15.34
N TYR A 139 23.98 -14.29 15.22
CA TYR A 139 24.78 -13.20 15.76
C TYR A 139 23.84 -12.16 16.39
N THR A 140 24.35 -11.32 17.29
CA THR A 140 23.55 -10.29 17.96
C THR A 140 24.10 -8.90 17.66
N ILE A 141 23.23 -7.93 17.40
CA ILE A 141 23.59 -6.52 17.30
C ILE A 141 22.95 -5.76 18.47
N GLU A 142 23.75 -4.99 19.19
CA GLU A 142 23.28 -3.89 20.04
C GLU A 142 23.44 -2.59 19.26
N TYR A 143 22.32 -1.95 18.95
CA TYR A 143 22.22 -0.68 18.25
C TYR A 143 21.73 0.40 19.20
N THR A 144 22.36 1.57 19.14
CA THR A 144 21.91 2.75 19.88
C THR A 144 21.93 3.98 18.99
N SER A 145 20.95 4.86 19.16
CA SER A 145 20.89 6.13 18.46
C SER A 145 20.24 7.22 19.31
N GLU A 146 20.54 8.46 18.96
CA GLU A 146 19.86 9.65 19.46
C GLU A 146 19.63 10.61 18.30
N VAL A 147 18.37 10.90 18.02
CA VAL A 147 17.93 11.78 16.95
C VAL A 147 17.16 12.95 17.54
N GLU A 148 17.37 14.14 17.00
CA GLU A 148 16.69 15.36 17.38
C GLU A 148 16.01 15.94 16.14
N THR A 149 14.73 16.34 16.26
CA THR A 149 13.99 16.93 15.14
C THR A 149 13.15 18.11 15.59
N ILE A 150 12.98 19.07 14.68
CA ILE A 150 12.09 20.21 14.91
C ILE A 150 10.63 19.92 14.57
N ASN A 151 10.36 18.79 13.91
CA ASN A 151 9.06 18.46 13.32
C ASN A 151 8.11 17.77 14.31
N THR A 152 7.66 18.48 15.34
CA THR A 152 6.73 17.95 16.37
C THR A 152 5.31 17.68 15.84
N ALA A 153 4.99 18.09 14.61
CA ALA A 153 3.77 17.70 13.91
C ALA A 153 3.70 16.18 13.62
N PHE A 154 4.86 15.49 13.61
CA PHE A 154 4.98 14.05 13.44
C PHE A 154 5.59 13.42 14.68
N LEU A 155 4.73 12.92 15.55
CA LEU A 155 5.17 12.02 16.60
C LEU A 155 5.10 10.58 16.05
N PRO A 156 6.18 9.79 16.18
CA PRO A 156 6.19 8.42 15.71
C PRO A 156 5.19 7.60 16.54
N SER A 157 4.38 6.79 15.87
CA SER A 157 3.49 5.85 16.54
C SER A 157 4.29 4.68 17.13
N TRP A 158 3.71 4.00 18.11
CA TRP A 158 4.30 2.78 18.65
C TRP A 158 3.45 1.56 18.30
N THR A 159 4.09 0.52 17.75
CA THR A 159 3.55 -0.83 17.64
C THR A 159 4.59 -1.80 18.19
N PRO A 160 4.21 -2.78 19.02
CA PRO A 160 5.17 -3.78 19.45
C PRO A 160 5.57 -4.70 18.28
N ILE A 161 4.67 -4.97 17.34
CA ILE A 161 4.92 -5.89 16.21
C ILE A 161 5.15 -5.05 14.94
N GLU A 162 6.41 -4.77 14.66
CA GLU A 162 6.84 -3.98 13.50
C GLU A 162 6.93 -4.81 12.21
N ARG A 163 7.10 -6.14 12.33
CA ARG A 163 7.24 -7.05 11.19
C ARG A 163 6.86 -8.50 11.50
N TYR A 164 6.50 -9.22 10.44
CA TYR A 164 6.37 -10.67 10.47
C TYR A 164 7.72 -11.38 10.61
N LEU A 165 7.68 -12.63 11.07
CA LEU A 165 8.83 -13.53 11.24
C LEU A 165 9.90 -12.98 12.20
N GLN A 166 9.51 -12.17 13.17
CA GLN A 166 10.39 -11.65 14.22
C GLN A 166 9.78 -11.89 15.60
N GLY A 167 10.53 -12.57 16.48
CA GLY A 167 10.13 -12.76 17.87
C GLY A 167 10.53 -11.54 18.71
N ILE A 168 9.85 -11.34 19.84
CA ILE A 168 10.11 -10.21 20.74
C ILE A 168 10.15 -10.71 22.17
N GLU A 169 11.32 -10.59 22.80
CA GLU A 169 11.46 -10.91 24.21
C GLU A 169 10.99 -9.75 25.08
N HIS A 170 11.36 -8.52 24.70
CA HIS A 170 11.06 -7.32 25.46
C HIS A 170 11.10 -6.08 24.56
N THR A 171 10.03 -5.28 24.58
CA THR A 171 10.00 -3.94 24.00
C THR A 171 9.33 -2.95 24.95
N GLU A 172 9.94 -1.78 25.13
CA GLU A 172 9.42 -0.66 25.91
C GLU A 172 9.45 0.61 25.06
N PHE A 173 8.40 1.41 25.19
CA PHE A 173 8.31 2.74 24.60
C PHE A 173 7.86 3.72 25.67
N THR A 174 8.55 4.84 25.81
CA THR A 174 8.20 5.90 26.74
C THR A 174 8.16 7.23 26.02
N ILE A 175 7.08 7.99 26.20
CA ILE A 175 6.95 9.35 25.68
C ILE A 175 6.73 10.33 26.83
N PHE A 176 7.60 11.34 26.92
CA PHE A 176 7.51 12.44 27.87
C PHE A 176 7.01 13.69 27.14
N TYR A 177 6.01 14.37 27.71
CA TYR A 177 5.32 15.48 27.06
C TYR A 177 5.01 16.65 28.00
N PRO A 178 5.23 17.91 27.58
CA PRO A 178 4.80 19.09 28.32
C PRO A 178 3.28 19.26 28.28
N GLU A 179 2.66 19.57 29.42
CA GLU A 179 1.21 19.74 29.54
C GLU A 179 0.67 20.88 28.65
N ASN A 180 1.45 21.93 28.46
CA ASN A 180 1.04 23.13 27.74
C ASN A 180 0.94 22.96 26.21
N LEU A 181 1.32 21.80 25.66
CA LEU A 181 1.30 21.51 24.22
C LEU A 181 0.04 20.76 23.76
N GLY A 182 -0.83 20.35 24.68
CA GLY A 182 -2.06 19.62 24.35
C GLY A 182 -1.78 18.24 23.76
N PHE A 183 -0.99 17.43 24.46
CA PHE A 183 -0.68 16.06 24.05
C PHE A 183 -1.93 15.17 24.02
N LYS A 184 -2.06 14.38 22.96
CA LYS A 184 -3.15 13.41 22.77
C LYS A 184 -2.58 12.07 22.30
N TYR A 185 -3.26 10.99 22.67
CA TYR A 185 -2.95 9.66 22.16
C TYR A 185 -4.23 8.88 21.84
N LYS A 186 -4.10 7.91 20.94
CA LYS A 186 -5.17 6.97 20.57
C LYS A 186 -4.61 5.56 20.48
N LEU A 187 -5.32 4.61 21.10
CA LEU A 187 -4.96 3.20 21.12
C LEU A 187 -5.87 2.42 20.16
N ASN A 188 -5.26 1.66 19.25
CA ASN A 188 -5.98 0.79 18.32
C ASN A 188 -5.56 -0.67 18.56
N ASN A 189 -6.52 -1.59 18.61
CA ASN A 189 -6.30 -3.04 18.72
C ASN A 189 -5.53 -3.48 19.99
N PHE A 190 -5.77 -2.84 21.14
CA PHE A 190 -5.16 -3.24 22.41
C PHE A 190 -5.99 -4.27 23.19
N ASP A 191 -7.25 -4.47 22.81
CA ASP A 191 -8.16 -5.39 23.49
C ASP A 191 -7.61 -6.83 23.43
N GLY A 192 -7.50 -7.47 24.61
CA GLY A 192 -6.97 -8.82 24.74
C GLY A 192 -5.44 -8.95 24.57
N SER A 193 -4.71 -7.83 24.50
CA SER A 193 -3.24 -7.84 24.49
C SER A 193 -2.66 -7.86 25.91
N ASP A 194 -1.50 -8.50 26.09
CA ASP A 194 -0.74 -8.50 27.35
C ASP A 194 0.16 -7.25 27.51
N ILE A 195 -0.17 -6.16 26.82
CA ILE A 195 0.60 -4.92 26.85
C ILE A 195 0.30 -4.16 28.13
N VAL A 196 1.34 -3.84 28.90
CA VAL A 196 1.23 -3.00 30.09
C VAL A 196 1.36 -1.54 29.68
N ILE A 197 0.41 -0.72 30.14
CA ILE A 197 0.40 0.73 29.94
C ILE A 197 0.55 1.40 31.31
N GLU A 198 1.59 2.20 31.48
CA GLU A 198 1.84 2.99 32.69
C GLU A 198 1.70 4.48 32.35
N GLU A 199 0.67 5.12 32.89
CA GLU A 199 0.44 6.55 32.77
C GLU A 199 0.93 7.24 34.05
N LEU A 200 1.93 8.10 33.92
CA LEU A 200 2.51 8.91 34.99
C LEU A 200 2.33 10.39 34.66
N ASN A 201 2.57 11.27 35.64
CA ASN A 201 2.49 12.71 35.37
C ASN A 201 3.46 13.10 34.23
N HIS A 202 2.93 13.64 33.13
CA HIS A 202 3.66 14.05 31.93
C HIS A 202 4.43 12.94 31.19
N SER A 203 4.05 11.67 31.36
CA SER A 203 4.63 10.59 30.56
C SER A 203 3.71 9.38 30.40
N LEU A 204 3.87 8.68 29.28
CA LEU A 204 3.15 7.46 28.96
C LEU A 204 4.16 6.38 28.55
N LYS A 205 4.07 5.20 29.18
CA LYS A 205 4.95 4.07 28.93
C LYS A 205 4.16 2.84 28.50
N PHE A 206 4.64 2.16 27.47
CA PHE A 206 4.11 0.90 26.98
C PHE A 206 5.17 -0.19 27.09
N ILE A 207 4.77 -1.39 27.53
CA ILE A 207 5.66 -2.52 27.72
C ILE A 207 5.00 -3.78 27.13
N ALA A 208 5.70 -4.46 26.23
CA ALA A 208 5.28 -5.75 25.71
C ALA A 208 6.42 -6.78 25.81
N LYS A 209 6.10 -8.02 26.17
CA LYS A 209 7.06 -9.08 26.45
C LYS A 209 6.64 -10.39 25.82
N ASN A 210 7.61 -11.22 25.47
CA ASN A 210 7.42 -12.60 25.00
C ASN A 210 6.41 -12.77 23.85
N ILE A 211 6.47 -11.91 22.83
CA ILE A 211 5.64 -12.04 21.62
C ILE A 211 6.32 -12.99 20.63
N THR A 212 5.63 -14.07 20.27
CA THR A 212 6.12 -15.04 19.26
C THR A 212 6.08 -14.45 17.85
N ALA A 213 6.96 -14.91 16.97
CA ALA A 213 6.99 -14.44 15.59
C ALA A 213 5.72 -14.86 14.81
N GLU A 214 5.02 -13.88 14.24
CA GLU A 214 3.84 -14.12 13.42
C GLU A 214 4.21 -14.34 11.94
N LYS A 215 3.49 -15.25 11.27
CA LYS A 215 3.58 -15.42 9.80
C LYS A 215 2.53 -14.56 9.15
N ARG A 216 2.86 -13.93 8.03
CA ARG A 216 1.85 -13.26 7.20
C ARG A 216 0.93 -14.32 6.58
N GLU A 217 -0.36 -14.18 6.81
CA GLU A 217 -1.40 -15.02 6.22
C GLU A 217 -1.89 -14.38 4.91
N GLU A 218 -2.41 -15.18 3.98
CA GLU A 218 -2.92 -14.65 2.70
C GLU A 218 -4.09 -13.69 2.94
N ASN A 219 -4.19 -12.60 2.17
CA ASN A 219 -5.27 -11.61 2.29
C ASN A 219 -5.45 -10.97 3.68
N THR A 220 -4.45 -11.03 4.56
CA THR A 220 -4.49 -10.31 5.84
C THR A 220 -4.54 -8.80 5.59
N PRO A 221 -5.40 -8.04 6.32
CA PRO A 221 -5.43 -6.58 6.25
C PRO A 221 -4.09 -5.94 6.62
N ASP A 222 -3.97 -4.62 6.40
CA ASP A 222 -2.81 -3.85 6.86
C ASP A 222 -2.52 -4.11 8.36
N MET A 223 -1.24 -4.16 8.74
CA MET A 223 -0.82 -4.46 10.11
C MET A 223 -1.43 -3.48 11.13
N SER A 224 -1.64 -2.22 10.74
CA SER A 224 -2.26 -1.21 11.60
C SER A 224 -3.73 -1.49 11.96
N LYS A 225 -4.42 -2.35 11.19
CA LYS A 225 -5.80 -2.78 11.47
C LYS A 225 -5.90 -4.00 12.38
N ILE A 226 -4.82 -4.78 12.53
CA ILE A 226 -4.87 -6.07 13.26
C ILE A 226 -3.92 -6.16 14.45
N PHE A 227 -2.87 -5.34 14.50
CA PHE A 227 -1.92 -5.32 15.61
C PHE A 227 -2.09 -4.07 16.48
N PRO A 228 -1.75 -4.15 17.78
CA PRO A 228 -1.77 -3.01 18.68
C PRO A 228 -0.95 -1.83 18.14
N MET A 229 -1.53 -0.64 18.11
CA MET A 229 -0.85 0.58 17.67
C MET A 229 -1.29 1.79 18.49
N ALA A 230 -0.34 2.48 19.10
CA ALA A 230 -0.55 3.74 19.79
C ALA A 230 -0.11 4.90 18.89
N LYS A 231 -1.04 5.81 18.59
CA LYS A 231 -0.79 7.06 17.85
C LYS A 231 -0.68 8.22 18.83
N PHE A 232 0.15 9.21 18.51
CA PHE A 232 0.38 10.39 19.34
C PHE A 232 0.28 11.68 18.51
N SER A 233 -0.20 12.76 19.12
CA SER A 233 -0.22 14.09 18.49
C SER A 233 -0.14 15.20 19.53
N LEU A 234 0.11 16.42 19.05
CA LEU A 234 0.11 17.65 19.84
C LEU A 234 -0.88 18.63 19.21
N GLU A 235 -1.63 19.35 20.05
CA GLU A 235 -2.42 20.49 19.58
C GLU A 235 -1.54 21.65 19.13
N LYS A 236 -0.42 21.91 19.82
CA LYS A 236 0.58 22.91 19.46
C LYS A 236 1.81 22.23 18.90
N PHE A 237 2.03 22.39 17.60
CA PHE A 237 3.09 21.69 16.86
C PHE A 237 3.93 22.65 16.02
N ASN A 238 4.99 22.11 15.45
CA ASN A 238 5.88 22.74 14.48
C ASN A 238 6.11 21.79 13.30
N LEU A 239 6.01 22.33 12.09
CA LEU A 239 6.20 21.63 10.82
C LEU A 239 7.23 22.41 9.98
N GLU A 240 8.45 21.91 9.89
CA GLU A 240 9.53 22.52 9.10
C GLU A 240 9.73 24.01 9.42
N GLY A 241 9.59 24.37 10.70
CA GLY A 241 9.70 25.74 11.22
C GLY A 241 8.40 26.56 11.18
N VAL A 242 7.30 25.99 10.67
CA VAL A 242 5.97 26.60 10.70
C VAL A 242 5.21 26.12 11.93
N GLU A 243 4.89 27.07 12.80
CA GLU A 243 4.16 26.83 14.03
C GLU A 243 2.65 26.75 13.82
N GLY A 244 2.03 25.62 14.18
CA GLY A 244 0.58 25.40 14.06
C GLY A 244 -0.10 25.08 15.39
N THR A 245 -1.36 25.50 15.53
CA THR A 245 -2.22 25.13 16.67
C THR A 245 -3.55 24.62 16.13
N ALA A 246 -3.89 23.37 16.42
CA ALA A 246 -5.15 22.79 16.00
C ALA A 246 -5.60 21.65 16.93
N SER A 247 -6.87 21.68 17.32
CA SER A 247 -7.53 20.67 18.13
C SER A 247 -8.57 19.86 17.34
N SER A 248 -8.96 20.36 16.16
CA SER A 248 -9.92 19.76 15.23
C SER A 248 -9.38 19.75 13.79
N TRP A 249 -9.96 18.93 12.90
CA TRP A 249 -9.62 18.97 11.47
C TRP A 249 -9.94 20.32 10.82
N GLU A 250 -10.98 21.01 11.30
CA GLU A 250 -11.35 22.36 10.85
C GLU A 250 -10.19 23.34 11.09
N GLU A 251 -9.70 23.41 12.33
CA GLU A 251 -8.59 24.27 12.71
C GLU A 251 -7.30 23.87 11.99
N PHE A 252 -7.02 22.56 11.88
CA PHE A 252 -5.84 22.05 11.20
C PHE A 252 -5.82 22.48 9.74
N GLY A 253 -6.93 22.29 9.01
CA GLY A 253 -7.04 22.71 7.62
C GLY A 253 -6.93 24.23 7.45
N LYS A 254 -7.46 25.01 8.39
CA LYS A 254 -7.34 26.48 8.35
C LYS A 254 -5.89 26.96 8.49
N VAL A 255 -5.15 26.38 9.43
CA VAL A 255 -3.71 26.66 9.61
C VAL A 255 -2.93 26.22 8.37
N TRP A 256 -3.19 25.01 7.88
CA TRP A 256 -2.55 24.46 6.69
C TRP A 256 -2.80 25.32 5.44
N TYR A 257 -4.04 25.76 5.24
CA TYR A 257 -4.40 26.63 4.14
C TYR A 257 -3.61 27.93 4.19
N ARG A 258 -3.68 28.65 5.32
CA ARG A 258 -3.03 29.96 5.51
C ARG A 258 -1.52 29.89 5.31
N ASP A 259 -0.85 28.92 5.93
CA ASP A 259 0.62 28.94 6.02
C ASP A 259 1.29 28.23 4.83
N LEU A 260 0.61 27.24 4.24
CA LEU A 260 1.18 26.38 3.20
C LEU A 260 0.51 26.58 1.84
N VAL A 261 -0.82 26.56 1.75
CA VAL A 261 -1.52 26.48 0.45
C VAL A 261 -1.82 27.86 -0.16
N GLU A 262 -2.10 28.87 0.66
CA GLU A 262 -2.46 30.21 0.20
C GLU A 262 -1.36 30.76 -0.71
N ASP A 263 -1.69 30.93 -1.98
CA ASP A 263 -0.79 31.43 -3.01
C ASP A 263 -1.35 32.74 -3.56
N LYS A 264 -0.64 33.83 -3.27
CA LYS A 264 -0.98 35.19 -3.73
C LYS A 264 -0.26 35.55 -5.02
N SER A 265 0.36 34.59 -5.70
CA SER A 265 1.05 34.84 -6.96
C SER A 265 0.07 35.03 -8.11
N GLU A 266 0.35 36.04 -8.93
CA GLU A 266 -0.39 36.25 -10.17
C GLU A 266 0.20 35.36 -11.26
N ILE A 267 -0.63 34.48 -11.83
CA ILE A 267 -0.32 33.74 -13.06
C ILE A 267 -0.21 34.73 -14.23
N SER A 268 0.58 34.40 -15.25
CA SER A 268 0.74 35.26 -16.42
C SER A 268 -0.61 35.59 -17.07
N LYS A 269 -0.78 36.86 -17.48
CA LYS A 269 -1.99 37.30 -18.20
C LYS A 269 -2.23 36.50 -19.48
N GLU A 270 -1.15 36.06 -20.12
CA GLU A 270 -1.19 35.19 -21.29
C GLU A 270 -1.88 33.86 -20.99
N THR A 271 -1.44 33.12 -19.96
CA THR A 271 -2.09 31.85 -19.58
C THR A 271 -3.54 32.07 -19.17
N ILE A 272 -3.83 33.11 -18.37
CA ILE A 272 -5.21 33.39 -17.93
C ILE A 272 -6.11 33.69 -19.13
N ASN A 273 -5.65 34.51 -20.07
CA ASN A 273 -6.40 34.79 -21.30
C ASN A 273 -6.59 33.54 -22.14
N LYS A 274 -5.58 32.66 -22.21
CA LYS A 274 -5.67 31.40 -22.94
C LYS A 274 -6.73 30.48 -22.36
N ILE A 275 -6.75 30.31 -21.04
CA ILE A 275 -7.74 29.46 -20.36
C ILE A 275 -9.15 30.06 -20.48
N LYS A 276 -9.30 31.38 -20.38
CA LYS A 276 -10.58 32.08 -20.63
C LYS A 276 -11.07 31.92 -22.07
N GLU A 277 -10.16 31.94 -23.03
CA GLU A 277 -10.48 31.67 -24.44
C GLU A 277 -10.95 30.23 -24.64
N LEU A 278 -10.22 29.25 -24.10
CA LEU A 278 -10.57 27.82 -24.19
C LEU A 278 -11.92 27.48 -23.55
N THR A 279 -12.35 28.25 -22.56
CA THR A 279 -13.61 28.06 -21.83
C THR A 279 -14.74 29.02 -22.25
N LYS A 280 -14.52 29.82 -23.30
CA LYS A 280 -15.45 30.84 -23.75
C LYS A 280 -16.78 30.22 -24.20
N GLY A 281 -17.89 30.71 -23.65
CA GLY A 281 -19.24 30.26 -24.00
C GLY A 281 -19.66 28.94 -23.34
N ILE A 282 -18.82 28.34 -22.51
CA ILE A 282 -19.16 27.16 -21.71
C ILE A 282 -19.76 27.63 -20.40
N GLU A 283 -20.92 27.07 -20.03
CA GLU A 283 -21.59 27.41 -18.77
C GLU A 283 -21.36 26.35 -17.70
N ASP A 284 -21.31 25.06 -18.08
CA ASP A 284 -21.11 23.97 -17.13
C ASP A 284 -19.71 24.03 -16.47
N PRO A 285 -19.63 24.18 -15.13
CA PRO A 285 -18.37 24.16 -14.41
C PRO A 285 -17.54 22.90 -14.65
N ILE A 286 -18.16 21.74 -14.89
CA ILE A 286 -17.45 20.48 -15.13
C ILE A 286 -16.76 20.47 -16.49
N GLU A 287 -17.44 20.97 -17.54
CA GLU A 287 -16.83 21.04 -18.87
C GLU A 287 -15.68 22.07 -18.90
N LYS A 288 -15.80 23.18 -18.17
CA LYS A 288 -14.66 24.08 -17.94
C LYS A 288 -13.52 23.36 -17.21
N ALA A 289 -13.83 22.59 -16.18
CA ALA A 289 -12.84 21.90 -15.39
C ALA A 289 -12.07 20.85 -16.20
N LYS A 290 -12.76 20.08 -17.06
CA LYS A 290 -12.12 19.13 -17.99
C LYS A 290 -11.12 19.82 -18.91
N ILE A 291 -11.48 20.97 -19.47
CA ILE A 291 -10.61 21.75 -20.37
C ILE A 291 -9.36 22.25 -19.63
N VAL A 292 -9.54 22.80 -18.42
CA VAL A 292 -8.39 23.25 -17.61
C VAL A 292 -7.51 22.08 -17.21
N TYR A 293 -8.10 20.97 -16.79
CA TYR A 293 -7.37 19.75 -16.42
C TYR A 293 -6.53 19.23 -17.60
N GLN A 294 -7.12 19.11 -18.78
CA GLN A 294 -6.42 18.71 -20.00
C GLN A 294 -5.30 19.69 -20.38
N PHE A 295 -5.53 21.00 -20.24
CA PHE A 295 -4.49 22.00 -20.46
C PHE A 295 -3.29 21.78 -19.52
N VAL A 296 -3.54 21.60 -18.22
CA VAL A 296 -2.46 21.34 -17.24
C VAL A 296 -1.71 20.06 -17.57
N GLN A 297 -2.43 18.96 -17.91
CA GLN A 297 -1.81 17.70 -18.32
C GLN A 297 -0.90 17.86 -19.55
N SER A 298 -1.28 18.69 -20.53
CA SER A 298 -0.47 18.94 -21.72
C SER A 298 0.71 19.89 -21.50
N LYS A 299 0.61 20.79 -20.52
CA LYS A 299 1.60 21.86 -20.29
C LYS A 299 2.66 21.46 -19.28
N THR A 300 2.33 20.59 -18.34
CA THR A 300 3.16 20.31 -17.17
C THR A 300 3.68 18.88 -17.13
N ARG A 301 4.78 18.68 -16.38
CA ARG A 301 5.35 17.37 -16.07
C ARG A 301 5.45 17.19 -14.57
N TYR A 302 5.25 15.95 -14.12
CA TYR A 302 5.47 15.62 -12.72
C TYR A 302 6.97 15.55 -12.39
N VAL A 303 7.39 16.26 -11.34
CA VAL A 303 8.75 16.21 -10.79
C VAL A 303 8.65 16.28 -9.26
N SER A 304 8.90 15.16 -8.56
CA SER A 304 8.85 15.15 -7.09
C SER A 304 10.08 15.86 -6.50
N ILE A 305 9.81 16.89 -5.68
CA ILE A 305 10.80 17.72 -4.99
C ILE A 305 10.41 17.79 -3.52
N GLN A 306 11.27 17.30 -2.64
CA GLN A 306 11.00 17.21 -1.19
C GLN A 306 12.13 17.89 -0.41
N LEU A 307 12.08 19.23 -0.33
CA LEU A 307 13.13 20.04 0.31
C LEU A 307 12.57 20.87 1.47
N GLY A 308 12.89 20.49 2.71
CA GLY A 308 12.41 21.18 3.92
C GLY A 308 10.92 21.49 3.87
N ILE A 309 10.54 22.74 4.13
CA ILE A 309 9.12 23.19 4.02
C ILE A 309 8.53 23.00 2.61
N GLY A 310 9.35 22.99 1.56
CA GLY A 310 8.91 22.70 0.19
C GLY A 310 8.40 21.27 -0.01
N GLY A 311 8.73 20.34 0.90
CA GLY A 311 8.07 19.03 0.96
C GLY A 311 6.59 19.11 1.35
N TRP A 312 6.13 20.24 1.89
CA TRP A 312 4.76 20.45 2.39
C TRP A 312 4.03 21.62 1.71
N LYS A 313 4.79 22.63 1.30
CA LYS A 313 4.30 23.83 0.66
C LYS A 313 4.40 23.70 -0.87
N PRO A 314 3.31 23.92 -1.63
CA PRO A 314 3.38 23.94 -3.08
C PRO A 314 4.37 25.00 -3.59
N MET A 315 5.04 24.69 -4.69
CA MET A 315 5.73 25.71 -5.49
C MET A 315 4.71 26.78 -5.94
N LEU A 316 5.17 28.03 -6.05
CA LEU A 316 4.33 29.13 -6.51
C LEU A 316 3.75 28.83 -7.89
N ALA A 317 2.46 29.09 -8.07
CA ALA A 317 1.73 28.83 -9.30
C ALA A 317 2.32 29.57 -10.51
N LYS A 318 2.82 30.80 -10.31
CA LYS A 318 3.55 31.54 -11.36
C LYS A 318 4.82 30.81 -11.85
N ASP A 319 5.48 30.05 -10.97
CA ASP A 319 6.70 29.32 -11.32
C ASP A 319 6.35 27.99 -11.99
N VAL A 320 5.28 27.32 -11.57
CA VAL A 320 4.72 26.16 -12.29
C VAL A 320 4.31 26.58 -13.71
N ASP A 321 3.63 27.72 -13.86
CA ASP A 321 3.20 28.28 -15.15
C ASP A 321 4.35 28.53 -16.11
N ARG A 322 5.47 29.05 -15.57
CA ARG A 322 6.66 29.44 -16.32
C ARG A 322 7.58 28.25 -16.64
N LEU A 323 7.72 27.31 -15.70
CA LEU A 323 8.68 26.20 -15.81
C LEU A 323 8.07 24.92 -16.39
N GLY A 324 6.74 24.76 -16.32
CA GLY A 324 6.04 23.61 -16.87
C GLY A 324 6.29 22.30 -16.11
N TYR A 325 6.56 22.36 -14.80
CA TYR A 325 6.66 21.17 -13.95
C TYR A 325 6.23 21.46 -12.51
N GLY A 326 5.93 20.40 -11.76
CA GLY A 326 5.65 20.47 -10.32
C GLY A 326 5.47 19.08 -9.71
N ASP A 327 5.48 19.02 -8.38
CA ASP A 327 5.09 17.84 -7.61
C ASP A 327 3.57 17.83 -7.34
N CYS A 328 3.08 16.91 -6.51
CA CYS A 328 1.63 16.75 -6.25
C CYS A 328 0.99 18.02 -5.72
N LYS A 329 1.65 18.64 -4.74
CA LYS A 329 1.23 19.90 -4.13
C LYS A 329 1.17 21.01 -5.17
N ALA A 330 2.24 21.18 -5.94
CA ALA A 330 2.38 22.24 -6.93
C ALA A 330 1.35 22.11 -8.06
N LEU A 331 1.19 20.92 -8.64
CA LEU A 331 0.26 20.71 -9.76
C LEU A 331 -1.20 20.82 -9.34
N SER A 332 -1.58 20.30 -8.16
CA SER A 332 -2.92 20.49 -7.62
C SER A 332 -3.21 21.97 -7.33
N ASN A 333 -2.28 22.71 -6.71
CA ASN A 333 -2.49 24.12 -6.41
C ASN A 333 -2.52 25.00 -7.68
N TYR A 334 -1.67 24.72 -8.67
CA TYR A 334 -1.70 25.42 -9.96
C TYR A 334 -3.03 25.20 -10.68
N THR A 335 -3.52 23.95 -10.72
CA THR A 335 -4.83 23.61 -11.31
C THR A 335 -5.95 24.36 -10.59
N ARG A 336 -5.92 24.40 -9.24
CA ARG A 336 -6.88 25.14 -8.41
C ARG A 336 -7.01 26.61 -8.83
N ILE A 337 -5.88 27.29 -9.01
CA ILE A 337 -5.83 28.72 -9.33
C ILE A 337 -6.30 28.98 -10.77
N LEU A 338 -5.98 28.09 -11.72
CA LEU A 338 -6.51 28.20 -13.08
C LEU A 338 -8.04 28.02 -13.13
N LEU A 339 -8.58 27.07 -12.36
CA LEU A 339 -10.03 26.86 -12.25
C LEU A 339 -10.74 28.06 -11.62
N GLU A 340 -10.15 28.65 -10.58
CA GLU A 340 -10.66 29.87 -9.94
C GLU A 340 -10.80 31.03 -10.95
N ASN A 341 -9.84 31.18 -11.86
CA ASN A 341 -9.85 32.22 -12.90
C ASN A 341 -10.94 32.07 -13.97
N VAL A 342 -11.63 30.92 -14.02
CA VAL A 342 -12.79 30.66 -14.89
C VAL A 342 -14.09 30.42 -14.11
N GLY A 343 -14.08 30.72 -12.81
CA GLY A 343 -15.24 30.65 -11.94
C GLY A 343 -15.61 29.23 -11.49
N VAL A 344 -14.66 28.30 -11.51
CA VAL A 344 -14.86 26.93 -11.01
C VAL A 344 -14.23 26.80 -9.62
N PRO A 345 -15.03 26.69 -8.54
CA PRO A 345 -14.48 26.48 -7.20
C PRO A 345 -13.78 25.12 -7.13
N SER A 346 -12.65 25.06 -6.44
CA SER A 346 -11.91 23.82 -6.20
C SER A 346 -11.04 23.93 -4.95
N TYR A 347 -10.73 22.79 -4.32
CA TYR A 347 -10.12 22.72 -3.00
C TYR A 347 -8.96 21.73 -2.97
N TYR A 348 -7.88 22.15 -2.31
CA TYR A 348 -6.71 21.33 -2.08
C TYR A 348 -7.08 20.15 -1.16
N THR A 349 -6.67 18.92 -1.50
CA THR A 349 -7.09 17.72 -0.76
C THR A 349 -5.89 16.84 -0.47
N VAL A 350 -5.58 16.64 0.81
CA VAL A 350 -4.49 15.76 1.26
C VAL A 350 -5.03 14.35 1.46
N ILE A 351 -4.33 13.36 0.95
CA ILE A 351 -4.78 11.97 0.94
C ILE A 351 -3.60 11.01 1.13
N TYR A 352 -3.88 9.77 1.51
CA TYR A 352 -2.90 8.70 1.42
C TYR A 352 -3.02 8.03 0.04
N GLY A 353 -2.06 8.30 -0.84
CA GLY A 353 -1.91 7.71 -2.17
C GLY A 353 -1.07 6.44 -2.12
N ASP A 354 -1.71 5.31 -2.40
CA ASP A 354 -1.13 3.96 -2.56
C ASP A 354 -2.24 3.03 -3.11
N SER A 355 -1.83 1.92 -3.69
CA SER A 355 -2.66 0.76 -4.01
C SER A 355 -3.22 0.07 -2.75
N ASP A 356 -2.40 0.01 -1.68
CA ASP A 356 -2.83 -0.44 -0.36
C ASP A 356 -3.54 0.70 0.38
N LYS A 357 -4.86 0.58 0.50
CA LYS A 357 -5.71 1.64 1.04
C LYS A 357 -5.42 1.92 2.51
N ARG A 358 -5.23 3.20 2.83
CA ARG A 358 -5.21 3.71 4.21
C ARG A 358 -6.12 4.93 4.33
N ASP A 359 -7.00 4.87 5.31
CA ASP A 359 -7.94 5.94 5.63
C ASP A 359 -7.33 6.97 6.58
N PHE A 360 -7.71 8.23 6.40
CA PHE A 360 -7.59 9.22 7.47
C PHE A 360 -8.45 8.82 8.66
N ASP A 361 -7.84 8.86 9.84
CA ASP A 361 -8.54 8.67 11.11
C ASP A 361 -9.31 9.95 11.46
N LYS A 362 -10.63 9.92 11.24
CA LYS A 362 -11.53 11.06 11.45
C LYS A 362 -11.50 11.62 12.88
N ASP A 363 -11.22 10.76 13.85
CA ASP A 363 -11.32 11.08 15.27
C ASP A 363 -9.97 11.42 15.89
N PHE A 364 -8.89 11.45 15.10
CA PHE A 364 -7.55 11.72 15.59
C PHE A 364 -6.82 12.74 14.71
N VAL A 365 -6.80 13.99 15.16
CA VAL A 365 -6.14 15.06 14.42
C VAL A 365 -4.62 14.91 14.53
N SER A 366 -4.00 14.62 13.39
CA SER A 366 -2.56 14.55 13.19
C SER A 366 -2.28 14.67 11.70
N GLN A 367 -1.02 14.82 11.31
CA GLN A 367 -0.67 14.61 9.92
C GLN A 367 -0.80 13.11 9.58
N GLN A 368 -1.49 12.76 8.47
CA GLN A 368 -1.74 11.36 8.08
C GLN A 368 -1.60 11.04 6.57
N GLY A 369 -1.48 12.04 5.69
CA GLY A 369 -1.44 11.83 4.24
C GLY A 369 -0.04 11.89 3.63
N ASN A 370 0.15 11.31 2.46
CA ASN A 370 1.44 11.33 1.73
C ASN A 370 1.31 11.96 0.32
N HIS A 371 0.10 12.29 -0.12
CA HIS A 371 -0.19 12.77 -1.47
C HIS A 371 -1.23 13.88 -1.47
N VAL A 372 -1.35 14.58 -2.60
CA VAL A 372 -2.27 15.70 -2.78
C VAL A 372 -2.99 15.58 -4.11
N ILE A 373 -4.31 15.74 -4.05
CA ILE A 373 -5.22 15.80 -5.19
C ILE A 373 -6.07 17.09 -5.10
N LEU A 374 -6.92 17.31 -6.11
CA LEU A 374 -7.83 18.46 -6.14
C LEU A 374 -9.29 18.01 -6.08
N SER A 375 -10.12 18.68 -5.31
CA SER A 375 -11.56 18.41 -5.23
C SER A 375 -12.39 19.54 -5.84
N ILE A 376 -13.44 19.22 -6.58
CA ILE A 376 -14.38 20.18 -7.20
C ILE A 376 -15.79 19.89 -6.67
N PRO A 377 -16.44 20.82 -5.96
CA PRO A 377 -17.84 20.68 -5.59
C PRO A 377 -18.75 20.84 -6.82
N TYR A 378 -19.68 19.91 -7.01
CA TYR A 378 -20.67 19.96 -8.08
C TYR A 378 -21.94 19.21 -7.70
N LYS A 379 -23.09 19.89 -7.72
CA LYS A 379 -24.43 19.31 -7.48
C LYS A 379 -24.50 18.39 -6.25
N ASN A 380 -23.98 18.87 -5.11
CA ASN A 380 -23.88 18.16 -3.82
C ASN A 380 -22.89 16.98 -3.75
N GLU A 381 -22.05 16.79 -4.77
CA GLU A 381 -20.98 15.81 -4.78
C GLU A 381 -19.61 16.50 -4.89
N LEU A 382 -18.55 15.75 -4.56
CA LEU A 382 -17.18 16.14 -4.85
C LEU A 382 -16.66 15.31 -6.03
N LYS A 383 -16.03 15.97 -7.01
CA LYS A 383 -15.21 15.31 -8.04
C LYS A 383 -13.74 15.45 -7.67
N PHE A 384 -13.00 14.34 -7.66
CA PHE A 384 -11.61 14.29 -7.23
C PHE A 384 -10.70 14.16 -8.45
N LEU A 385 -9.71 15.05 -8.61
CA LEU A 385 -8.80 15.09 -9.75
C LEU A 385 -7.39 14.73 -9.31
N GLU A 386 -6.84 13.69 -9.93
CA GLU A 386 -5.42 13.35 -9.84
C GLU A 386 -4.61 14.29 -10.75
N CYS A 387 -4.00 15.33 -10.17
CA CYS A 387 -3.27 16.35 -10.92
C CYS A 387 -1.84 15.96 -11.28
N THR A 388 -1.33 14.81 -10.80
CA THR A 388 0.04 14.37 -11.10
C THR A 388 0.16 13.51 -12.33
N SER A 389 -0.96 12.98 -12.83
CA SER A 389 -1.00 12.16 -14.03
C SER A 389 -1.25 13.00 -15.28
N GLN A 390 -0.43 12.79 -16.31
CA GLN A 390 -0.61 13.44 -17.62
C GLN A 390 -1.63 12.72 -18.51
N THR A 391 -2.11 11.55 -18.08
CA THR A 391 -2.94 10.68 -18.92
C THR A 391 -4.21 10.16 -18.24
N SER A 392 -4.31 10.25 -16.91
CA SER A 392 -5.51 9.82 -16.19
C SER A 392 -6.73 10.64 -16.63
N PRO A 393 -7.91 10.00 -16.80
CA PRO A 393 -9.16 10.70 -17.08
C PRO A 393 -9.55 11.69 -15.98
N PHE A 394 -10.40 12.63 -16.36
CA PHE A 394 -11.04 13.53 -15.41
C PHE A 394 -11.87 12.71 -14.39
N ALA A 395 -11.74 13.06 -13.12
CA ALA A 395 -12.47 12.43 -12.01
C ALA A 395 -12.24 10.91 -11.81
N TYR A 396 -11.08 10.40 -12.27
CA TYR A 396 -10.67 9.00 -12.08
C TYR A 396 -9.45 8.92 -11.14
N GLY A 397 -9.64 8.41 -9.92
CA GLY A 397 -8.58 8.27 -8.92
C GLY A 397 -7.89 6.90 -8.91
N GLY A 398 -8.45 5.92 -9.61
CA GLY A 398 -7.89 4.58 -9.76
C GLY A 398 -7.71 3.83 -8.44
N ASP A 399 -6.89 2.79 -8.44
CA ASP A 399 -6.54 2.12 -7.18
C ASP A 399 -5.66 3.00 -6.26
N PHE A 400 -5.01 4.01 -6.82
CA PHE A 400 -4.07 4.90 -6.15
C PHE A 400 -4.71 5.93 -5.21
N THR A 401 -5.92 6.46 -5.46
CA THR A 401 -6.58 7.48 -4.58
C THR A 401 -8.07 7.25 -4.29
N ASP A 402 -8.75 6.34 -5.01
CA ASP A 402 -10.16 6.05 -4.76
C ASP A 402 -10.38 5.14 -3.53
N ASP A 403 -11.57 5.23 -2.95
CA ASP A 403 -12.10 4.46 -1.81
C ASP A 403 -11.30 4.65 -0.51
N ARG A 404 -11.09 5.92 -0.11
CA ARG A 404 -10.52 6.26 1.20
C ARG A 404 -10.98 7.61 1.74
N TYR A 405 -10.77 7.82 3.04
CA TYR A 405 -10.93 9.12 3.68
C TYR A 405 -9.73 10.04 3.42
N ALA A 406 -10.02 11.31 3.14
CA ALA A 406 -9.05 12.35 2.80
C ALA A 406 -9.38 13.66 3.53
N LEU A 407 -8.38 14.53 3.69
CA LEU A 407 -8.55 15.86 4.27
C LEU A 407 -8.72 16.92 3.17
N LEU A 408 -9.93 17.42 3.03
CA LEU A 408 -10.28 18.58 2.21
C LEU A 408 -9.85 19.86 2.93
N ILE A 409 -9.10 20.74 2.27
CA ILE A 409 -8.56 21.97 2.83
C ILE A 409 -9.18 23.18 2.14
N LYS A 410 -9.92 23.98 2.90
CA LYS A 410 -10.62 25.19 2.45
C LYS A 410 -10.11 26.42 3.22
N PRO A 411 -10.33 27.64 2.70
CA PRO A 411 -10.00 28.88 3.43
C PRO A 411 -10.63 28.96 4.83
N GLU A 412 -11.85 28.44 4.98
CA GLU A 412 -12.61 28.41 6.22
C GLU A 412 -12.13 27.33 7.21
N GLY A 413 -11.57 26.22 6.71
CA GLY A 413 -11.13 25.10 7.54
C GLY A 413 -10.95 23.78 6.79
N GLY A 414 -10.56 22.75 7.52
CA GLY A 414 -10.45 21.37 7.03
C GLY A 414 -11.69 20.50 7.27
N GLU A 415 -11.91 19.53 6.39
CA GLU A 415 -13.02 18.57 6.49
C GLU A 415 -12.55 17.18 6.05
N ILE A 416 -12.90 16.12 6.78
CA ILE A 416 -12.65 14.75 6.32
C ILE A 416 -13.77 14.30 5.39
N VAL A 417 -13.41 13.98 4.15
CA VAL A 417 -14.32 13.55 3.09
C VAL A 417 -13.97 12.14 2.61
N LYS A 418 -14.92 11.42 2.02
CA LYS A 418 -14.67 10.12 1.37
C LYS A 418 -14.51 10.33 -0.12
N THR A 419 -13.47 9.74 -0.73
CA THR A 419 -13.30 9.74 -2.18
C THR A 419 -14.30 8.81 -2.88
N ASN A 420 -14.36 8.89 -4.20
CA ASN A 420 -15.17 7.99 -5.01
C ASN A 420 -14.78 6.53 -4.76
N GLU A 421 -15.69 5.59 -4.97
CA GLU A 421 -15.40 4.16 -4.95
C GLU A 421 -15.89 3.50 -6.23
N TRP A 422 -15.11 2.54 -6.75
CA TRP A 422 -15.50 1.66 -7.85
C TRP A 422 -15.90 0.31 -7.26
N ASN A 423 -17.20 0.03 -7.24
CA ASN A 423 -17.70 -1.26 -6.77
C ASN A 423 -17.60 -2.35 -7.84
N GLU A 424 -17.93 -3.58 -7.48
CA GLU A 424 -17.87 -4.75 -8.37
C GLU A 424 -18.73 -4.63 -9.64
N LYS A 425 -19.78 -3.80 -9.62
CA LYS A 425 -20.66 -3.54 -10.77
C LYS A 425 -20.14 -2.45 -11.71
N GLN A 426 -19.09 -1.75 -11.32
CA GLN A 426 -18.46 -0.71 -12.15
C GLN A 426 -17.06 -1.15 -12.60
N THR A 427 -16.37 -1.95 -11.77
CA THR A 427 -15.11 -2.62 -12.11
C THR A 427 -15.41 -3.89 -12.91
N ILE A 428 -15.55 -3.74 -14.22
CA ILE A 428 -15.96 -4.82 -15.13
C ILE A 428 -14.90 -5.02 -16.20
N GLN A 429 -14.56 -6.29 -16.46
CA GLN A 429 -13.85 -6.72 -17.66
C GLN A 429 -14.80 -7.60 -18.48
N SER A 430 -14.99 -7.29 -19.76
CA SER A 430 -15.80 -8.10 -20.66
C SER A 430 -14.97 -8.56 -21.86
N THR A 431 -14.78 -9.87 -22.00
CA THR A 431 -14.06 -10.49 -23.12
C THR A 431 -15.06 -11.14 -24.07
N ASN A 432 -15.08 -10.73 -25.33
CA ASN A 432 -15.96 -11.32 -26.35
C ASN A 432 -15.18 -11.66 -27.60
N GLY A 433 -15.31 -12.88 -28.11
CA GLY A 433 -14.63 -13.23 -29.36
C GLY A 433 -14.88 -14.64 -29.84
N THR A 434 -13.99 -15.07 -30.72
CA THR A 434 -14.02 -16.40 -31.32
C THR A 434 -12.62 -17.02 -31.27
N TYR A 435 -12.56 -18.35 -31.15
CA TYR A 435 -11.33 -19.06 -31.43
C TYR A 435 -11.60 -20.38 -32.15
N THR A 436 -10.65 -20.78 -32.98
CA THR A 436 -10.68 -22.00 -33.76
C THR A 436 -9.51 -22.87 -33.36
N ILE A 437 -9.78 -24.16 -33.13
CA ILE A 437 -8.76 -25.19 -33.03
C ILE A 437 -8.61 -25.82 -34.41
N ASP A 438 -7.39 -25.96 -34.92
CA ASP A 438 -7.14 -26.67 -36.18
C ASP A 438 -6.81 -28.16 -35.96
N GLU A 439 -6.67 -28.92 -37.05
CA GLU A 439 -6.39 -30.36 -36.98
C GLU A 439 -5.03 -30.70 -36.36
N ASN A 440 -4.08 -29.75 -36.38
CA ASN A 440 -2.75 -29.87 -35.80
C ASN A 440 -2.72 -29.45 -34.32
N GLY A 441 -3.86 -29.00 -33.77
CA GLY A 441 -3.96 -28.58 -32.38
C GLY A 441 -3.52 -27.15 -32.11
N LYS A 442 -3.39 -26.32 -33.15
CA LYS A 442 -3.14 -24.88 -33.02
C LYS A 442 -4.45 -24.15 -32.73
N LEU A 443 -4.39 -23.19 -31.81
CA LEU A 443 -5.49 -22.26 -31.55
C LEU A 443 -5.23 -20.95 -32.29
N VAL A 444 -6.25 -20.43 -32.98
CA VAL A 444 -6.26 -19.09 -33.57
C VAL A 444 -7.49 -18.34 -33.05
N ALA A 445 -7.29 -17.17 -32.45
CA ALA A 445 -8.35 -16.41 -31.81
C ALA A 445 -8.40 -14.95 -32.29
N SER A 446 -9.61 -14.39 -32.26
CA SER A 446 -9.86 -12.96 -32.38
C SER A 446 -10.89 -12.55 -31.34
N PHE A 447 -10.54 -11.60 -30.48
CA PHE A 447 -11.41 -11.19 -29.37
C PHE A 447 -11.17 -9.74 -28.97
N THR A 448 -12.16 -9.19 -28.28
CA THR A 448 -12.14 -7.84 -27.71
C THR A 448 -12.28 -7.93 -26.20
N ILE A 449 -11.43 -7.23 -25.47
CA ILE A 449 -11.55 -7.00 -24.03
C ILE A 449 -11.99 -5.55 -23.82
N GLU A 450 -13.09 -5.33 -23.11
CA GLU A 450 -13.52 -4.01 -22.63
C GLU A 450 -13.38 -3.95 -21.11
N SER A 451 -12.62 -2.98 -20.62
CA SER A 451 -12.30 -2.80 -19.19
C SER A 451 -12.80 -1.46 -18.67
N SER A 452 -13.49 -1.46 -17.52
CA SER A 452 -14.02 -0.27 -16.83
C SER A 452 -13.75 -0.31 -15.33
N GLY A 453 -14.02 0.80 -14.63
CA GLY A 453 -13.75 0.94 -13.21
C GLY A 453 -12.26 0.73 -12.94
N LEU A 454 -11.89 -0.08 -11.96
CA LEU A 454 -10.46 -0.29 -11.66
C LEU A 454 -9.72 -1.10 -12.74
N PHE A 455 -10.42 -1.89 -13.54
CA PHE A 455 -9.79 -2.55 -14.69
C PHE A 455 -9.41 -1.56 -15.80
N TYR A 456 -9.96 -0.34 -15.79
CA TYR A 456 -9.56 0.71 -16.71
C TYR A 456 -8.07 1.07 -16.61
N GLU A 457 -7.39 0.81 -15.48
CA GLU A 457 -5.92 1.01 -15.32
C GLU A 457 -5.09 0.42 -16.47
N LYS A 458 -5.62 -0.58 -17.17
CA LYS A 458 -5.06 -1.09 -18.43
C LYS A 458 -4.84 -0.03 -19.52
N TYR A 459 -5.40 1.19 -19.39
CA TYR A 459 -5.11 2.31 -20.29
C TYR A 459 -3.61 2.62 -20.41
N GLN A 460 -2.82 2.29 -19.38
CA GLN A 460 -1.37 2.40 -19.37
C GLN A 460 -0.69 1.52 -20.45
N LEU A 461 -1.34 0.45 -20.92
CA LEU A 461 -0.83 -0.39 -22.01
C LEU A 461 -0.61 0.40 -23.30
N LYS A 462 -1.36 1.50 -23.50
CA LYS A 462 -1.24 2.35 -24.69
C LYS A 462 0.10 3.10 -24.77
N SER A 463 0.80 3.30 -23.67
CA SER A 463 2.12 3.96 -23.64
C SER A 463 3.30 2.98 -23.64
N MET A 464 3.04 1.66 -23.57
CA MET A 464 4.09 0.64 -23.59
C MET A 464 4.76 0.52 -24.95
N SER A 465 6.02 0.10 -24.94
CA SER A 465 6.67 -0.34 -26.17
C SER A 465 6.00 -1.61 -26.69
N HIS A 466 6.17 -1.92 -27.98
CA HIS A 466 5.62 -3.16 -28.53
C HIS A 466 6.15 -4.40 -27.79
N ALA A 467 7.44 -4.43 -27.43
CA ALA A 467 8.03 -5.55 -26.70
C ALA A 467 7.39 -5.73 -25.31
N ASP A 468 7.29 -4.65 -24.53
CA ASP A 468 6.68 -4.70 -23.19
C ASP A 468 5.20 -5.09 -23.25
N LEU A 469 4.48 -4.60 -24.26
CA LEU A 469 3.08 -4.97 -24.49
C LEU A 469 2.94 -6.47 -24.80
N MET A 470 3.84 -7.04 -25.60
CA MET A 470 3.84 -8.49 -25.88
C MET A 470 4.15 -9.31 -24.64
N ASP A 471 5.06 -8.85 -23.78
CA ASP A 471 5.40 -9.54 -22.53
C ASP A 471 4.29 -9.41 -21.49
N TYR A 472 3.59 -8.26 -21.44
CA TYR A 472 2.35 -8.10 -20.68
C TYR A 472 1.32 -9.16 -21.08
N TYR A 473 1.00 -9.31 -22.37
CA TYR A 473 0.02 -10.31 -22.81
C TYR A 473 0.45 -11.74 -22.53
N LYS A 474 1.75 -12.06 -22.61
CA LYS A 474 2.24 -13.39 -22.19
C LYS A 474 2.05 -13.63 -20.70
N SER A 475 2.17 -12.59 -19.87
CA SER A 475 1.96 -12.68 -18.43
C SER A 475 0.47 -12.81 -18.10
N ASP A 476 -0.37 -11.96 -18.70
CA ASP A 476 -1.84 -11.96 -18.51
C ASP A 476 -2.44 -13.30 -18.94
N PHE A 477 -1.96 -13.84 -20.06
CA PHE A 477 -2.37 -15.14 -20.59
C PHE A 477 -1.36 -16.26 -20.29
N SER A 478 -0.68 -16.20 -19.14
CA SER A 478 0.43 -17.11 -18.78
C SER A 478 0.10 -18.60 -18.78
N GLY A 479 -1.18 -18.97 -18.73
CA GLY A 479 -1.58 -20.36 -18.91
C GLY A 479 -1.45 -20.89 -20.35
N LEU A 480 -1.18 -20.03 -21.35
CA LEU A 480 -1.03 -20.38 -22.76
C LEU A 480 0.45 -20.47 -23.13
N THR A 481 0.98 -21.69 -23.17
CA THR A 481 2.35 -21.93 -23.65
C THR A 481 2.42 -21.69 -25.17
N ASN A 482 3.50 -21.07 -25.66
CA ASN A 482 3.68 -20.70 -27.08
C ASN A 482 2.64 -19.71 -27.64
N LEU A 483 2.11 -18.83 -26.80
CA LEU A 483 1.27 -17.72 -27.23
C LEU A 483 2.06 -16.73 -28.11
N LYS A 484 1.45 -16.35 -29.22
CA LYS A 484 1.86 -15.25 -30.09
C LYS A 484 0.67 -14.32 -30.35
N ILE A 485 0.79 -13.06 -29.94
CA ILE A 485 -0.14 -12.01 -30.36
C ILE A 485 0.26 -11.59 -31.77
N THR A 486 -0.62 -11.80 -32.75
CA THR A 486 -0.37 -11.45 -34.16
C THR A 486 -0.79 -10.02 -34.46
N LYS A 487 -1.79 -9.50 -33.75
CA LYS A 487 -2.26 -8.12 -33.87
C LYS A 487 -2.89 -7.66 -32.57
N SER A 488 -2.69 -6.39 -32.25
CA SER A 488 -3.37 -5.72 -31.13
C SER A 488 -3.72 -4.29 -31.54
N ASN A 489 -4.95 -3.86 -31.27
CA ASN A 489 -5.39 -2.47 -31.38
C ASN A 489 -5.95 -2.01 -30.03
N LEU A 490 -5.49 -0.86 -29.55
CA LEU A 490 -5.78 -0.33 -28.21
C LEU A 490 -6.53 1.00 -28.32
N GLU A 491 -7.72 1.08 -27.73
CA GLU A 491 -8.53 2.29 -27.67
C GLU A 491 -8.73 2.73 -26.21
N ASP A 492 -8.47 4.01 -25.96
CA ASP A 492 -8.62 4.64 -24.65
C ASP A 492 -9.75 5.68 -24.73
N ASN A 493 -10.92 5.33 -24.22
CA ASN A 493 -12.09 6.21 -24.14
C ASN A 493 -12.16 6.84 -22.74
N ARG A 494 -11.48 7.99 -22.59
CA ARG A 494 -11.39 8.71 -21.31
C ARG A 494 -12.70 9.32 -20.83
N GLU A 495 -13.62 9.65 -21.73
CA GLU A 495 -14.92 10.22 -21.35
C GLU A 495 -15.82 9.16 -20.69
N GLN A 496 -15.78 7.92 -21.19
CA GLN A 496 -16.53 6.81 -20.61
C GLN A 496 -15.73 6.02 -19.56
N ILE A 497 -14.44 6.32 -19.40
CA ILE A 497 -13.50 5.57 -18.55
C ILE A 497 -13.54 4.08 -18.93
N LYS A 498 -13.31 3.83 -20.22
CA LYS A 498 -13.28 2.50 -20.81
C LYS A 498 -12.03 2.30 -21.64
N PHE A 499 -11.40 1.15 -21.46
CA PHE A 499 -10.25 0.72 -22.24
C PHE A 499 -10.60 -0.52 -23.05
N ILE A 500 -10.32 -0.48 -24.36
CA ILE A 500 -10.71 -1.54 -25.29
C ILE A 500 -9.46 -2.10 -25.96
N GLU A 501 -9.28 -3.42 -25.85
CA GLU A 501 -8.20 -4.19 -26.44
C GLU A 501 -8.79 -5.11 -27.51
N GLN A 502 -8.41 -4.93 -28.77
CA GLN A 502 -8.79 -5.85 -29.85
C GLN A 502 -7.57 -6.69 -30.22
N ILE A 503 -7.66 -8.00 -30.03
CA ILE A 503 -6.52 -8.92 -30.05
C ILE A 503 -6.76 -10.02 -31.08
N GLU A 504 -5.75 -10.29 -31.90
CA GLU A 504 -5.62 -11.54 -32.67
C GLU A 504 -4.44 -12.33 -32.09
N ALA A 505 -4.68 -13.59 -31.76
CA ALA A 505 -3.71 -14.44 -31.09
C ALA A 505 -3.61 -15.83 -31.74
N GLN A 506 -2.43 -16.42 -31.62
CA GLN A 506 -2.16 -17.80 -32.02
C GLN A 506 -1.45 -18.53 -30.89
N VAL A 507 -1.82 -19.78 -30.64
CA VAL A 507 -1.16 -20.64 -29.66
C VAL A 507 -0.83 -21.96 -30.33
N GLU A 508 0.46 -22.22 -30.50
CA GLU A 508 0.94 -23.48 -31.05
C GLU A 508 0.88 -24.59 -29.99
N ASN A 509 0.50 -25.80 -30.40
CA ASN A 509 0.35 -26.97 -29.51
C ASN A 509 -0.60 -26.72 -28.33
N TYR A 510 -1.73 -26.04 -28.58
CA TYR A 510 -2.70 -25.73 -27.53
C TYR A 510 -3.40 -26.98 -26.99
N VAL A 511 -3.71 -27.92 -27.87
CA VAL A 511 -4.37 -29.16 -27.48
C VAL A 511 -3.37 -30.21 -27.02
N THR A 512 -3.81 -31.09 -26.14
CA THR A 512 -3.06 -32.31 -25.79
C THR A 512 -3.74 -33.52 -26.43
N THR A 513 -2.94 -34.43 -26.99
CA THR A 513 -3.40 -35.66 -27.65
C THR A 513 -3.10 -36.88 -26.77
N ALA A 514 -4.03 -37.83 -26.72
CA ALA A 514 -3.78 -39.18 -26.19
C ALA A 514 -4.57 -40.20 -27.01
N ASN A 515 -3.86 -41.10 -27.70
CA ASN A 515 -4.45 -42.05 -28.67
C ASN A 515 -5.28 -41.31 -29.74
N GLN A 516 -6.59 -41.58 -29.82
CA GLN A 516 -7.53 -40.95 -30.75
C GLN A 516 -8.28 -39.76 -30.13
N SER A 517 -7.97 -39.40 -28.88
CA SER A 517 -8.61 -38.33 -28.14
C SER A 517 -7.76 -37.06 -28.11
N VAL A 518 -8.43 -35.91 -28.16
CA VAL A 518 -7.86 -34.58 -28.03
C VAL A 518 -8.56 -33.86 -26.89
N PHE A 519 -7.79 -33.19 -26.04
CA PHE A 519 -8.34 -32.44 -24.91
C PHE A 519 -7.66 -31.09 -24.75
N PHE A 520 -8.46 -30.08 -24.44
CA PHE A 520 -8.02 -28.71 -24.21
C PHE A 520 -8.95 -28.00 -23.23
N VAL A 521 -8.46 -26.94 -22.60
CA VAL A 521 -9.23 -26.14 -21.64
C VAL A 521 -10.21 -25.23 -22.38
N VAL A 522 -11.48 -25.18 -21.99
CA VAL A 522 -12.49 -24.42 -22.74
C VAL A 522 -12.31 -22.91 -22.58
N ASN A 523 -11.99 -22.45 -21.36
CA ASN A 523 -11.60 -21.07 -21.08
C ASN A 523 -10.12 -20.86 -21.44
N ALA A 524 -9.83 -20.40 -22.66
CA ALA A 524 -8.45 -20.28 -23.14
C ALA A 524 -7.70 -19.08 -22.51
N PHE A 525 -8.33 -17.90 -22.48
CA PHE A 525 -7.65 -16.62 -22.24
C PHE A 525 -7.80 -16.09 -20.80
N ASN A 526 -8.99 -16.09 -20.20
CA ASN A 526 -9.22 -15.41 -18.91
C ASN A 526 -9.41 -16.39 -17.75
N ARG A 527 -8.36 -17.19 -17.46
CA ARG A 527 -8.43 -18.24 -16.43
C ARG A 527 -8.04 -17.73 -15.06
N ASN A 528 -8.90 -17.95 -14.09
CA ASN A 528 -8.63 -17.60 -12.70
C ASN A 528 -8.18 -18.82 -11.89
N ILE A 529 -6.87 -19.09 -11.90
CA ILE A 529 -6.28 -20.30 -11.31
C ILE A 529 -5.66 -20.08 -9.92
N ASN A 530 -5.61 -18.83 -9.44
CA ASN A 530 -4.98 -18.51 -8.17
C ASN A 530 -5.90 -18.84 -6.99
N VAL A 531 -5.49 -19.87 -6.22
CA VAL A 531 -6.18 -20.32 -5.01
C VAL A 531 -5.34 -19.94 -3.79
N PRO A 532 -5.89 -19.20 -2.80
CA PRO A 532 -5.19 -18.90 -1.57
C PRO A 532 -4.61 -20.17 -0.91
N LYS A 533 -3.42 -20.04 -0.33
CA LYS A 533 -2.78 -21.16 0.39
C LYS A 533 -3.62 -21.58 1.58
N LYS A 534 -3.69 -22.89 1.85
CA LYS A 534 -4.40 -23.44 3.02
C LYS A 534 -3.83 -22.87 4.31
N ALA A 535 -4.71 -22.50 5.25
CA ALA A 535 -4.33 -21.95 6.55
C ALA A 535 -5.09 -22.67 7.66
N ARG A 536 -4.56 -23.80 8.14
CA ARG A 536 -5.25 -24.68 9.10
C ARG A 536 -5.61 -24.01 10.43
N ASN A 537 -4.77 -23.07 10.88
CA ASN A 537 -4.93 -22.35 12.15
C ASN A 537 -4.84 -20.84 11.91
N ARG A 538 -5.63 -20.33 10.97
CA ARG A 538 -5.64 -18.89 10.67
C ARG A 538 -6.00 -18.09 11.91
N LYS A 539 -5.20 -17.10 12.28
CA LYS A 539 -5.44 -16.25 13.46
C LYS A 539 -6.12 -14.93 13.09
N HIS A 540 -5.74 -14.33 11.97
CA HIS A 540 -6.15 -12.98 11.62
C HIS A 540 -7.37 -12.98 10.69
N PRO A 541 -8.17 -11.90 10.70
CA PRO A 541 -9.17 -11.70 9.66
C PRO A 541 -8.51 -11.62 8.27
N PHE A 542 -9.34 -11.63 7.23
CA PHE A 542 -8.90 -11.39 5.86
C PHE A 542 -9.82 -10.40 5.17
N GLU A 543 -9.30 -9.69 4.18
CA GLU A 543 -10.09 -8.76 3.38
C GLU A 543 -9.92 -9.00 1.88
N ILE A 544 -11.01 -8.79 1.16
CA ILE A 544 -11.05 -8.59 -0.28
C ILE A 544 -11.20 -7.08 -0.46
N SER A 545 -10.08 -6.40 -0.68
CA SER A 545 -10.02 -4.94 -0.61
C SER A 545 -10.90 -4.25 -1.67
N ARG A 546 -11.04 -4.86 -2.84
CA ARG A 546 -11.77 -4.34 -4.02
C ARG A 546 -12.52 -5.48 -4.70
N GLY A 547 -13.78 -5.24 -5.03
CA GLY A 547 -14.63 -6.16 -5.79
C GLY A 547 -14.55 -5.91 -7.29
N PHE A 548 -14.87 -6.92 -8.09
CA PHE A 548 -14.84 -6.84 -9.56
C PHE A 548 -15.77 -7.88 -10.20
N GLN A 549 -16.05 -7.68 -11.49
CA GLN A 549 -16.75 -8.64 -12.33
C GLN A 549 -16.02 -8.89 -13.65
N GLU A 550 -15.92 -10.15 -14.05
CA GLU A 550 -15.40 -10.59 -15.35
C GLU A 550 -16.52 -11.32 -16.11
N ASN A 551 -16.72 -10.96 -17.37
CA ASN A 551 -17.68 -11.58 -18.27
C ASN A 551 -16.97 -12.06 -19.53
N ASP A 552 -16.89 -13.36 -19.78
CA ASP A 552 -16.21 -13.90 -20.95
C ASP A 552 -17.20 -14.66 -21.83
N THR A 553 -17.22 -14.37 -23.13
CA THR A 553 -17.99 -15.12 -24.12
C THR A 553 -17.14 -15.45 -25.33
N PHE A 554 -17.03 -16.73 -25.64
CA PHE A 554 -16.30 -17.23 -26.80
C PHE A 554 -17.15 -18.15 -27.65
N GLU A 555 -17.13 -17.91 -28.95
CA GLU A 555 -17.52 -18.88 -29.96
C GLU A 555 -16.32 -19.77 -30.30
N ILE A 556 -16.50 -21.09 -30.23
CA ILE A 556 -15.43 -22.06 -30.36
C ILE A 556 -15.69 -22.93 -31.58
N ASN A 557 -14.78 -22.89 -32.56
CA ASN A 557 -14.85 -23.72 -33.75
C ASN A 557 -13.91 -24.92 -33.63
N ILE A 558 -14.46 -26.11 -33.86
CA ILE A 558 -13.78 -27.40 -33.76
C ILE A 558 -13.68 -28.02 -35.16
N PRO A 559 -12.56 -28.66 -35.55
CA PRO A 559 -12.42 -29.27 -36.87
C PRO A 559 -13.48 -30.34 -37.15
N ILE A 560 -13.91 -30.43 -38.42
CA ILE A 560 -14.93 -31.40 -38.89
C ILE A 560 -14.50 -32.86 -38.67
N SER A 561 -13.20 -33.10 -38.60
CA SER A 561 -12.61 -34.41 -38.32
C SER A 561 -12.71 -34.85 -36.85
N TYR A 562 -13.33 -34.06 -35.96
CA TYR A 562 -13.51 -34.41 -34.56
C TYR A 562 -14.99 -34.41 -34.16
N LYS A 563 -15.34 -35.31 -33.25
CA LYS A 563 -16.61 -35.36 -32.53
C LYS A 563 -16.40 -35.04 -31.07
N ILE A 564 -17.32 -34.29 -30.46
CA ILE A 564 -17.34 -34.04 -29.02
C ILE A 564 -17.74 -35.32 -28.29
N ASP A 565 -16.83 -35.85 -27.47
CA ASP A 565 -17.03 -37.04 -26.65
C ASP A 565 -17.45 -36.67 -25.21
N PHE A 566 -16.80 -35.64 -24.65
CA PHE A 566 -17.14 -35.10 -23.34
C PHE A 566 -17.15 -33.57 -23.36
N LEU A 567 -18.21 -32.99 -22.79
CA LEU A 567 -18.35 -31.56 -22.54
C LEU A 567 -18.48 -31.34 -21.02
N PRO A 568 -17.75 -30.38 -20.42
CA PRO A 568 -17.98 -30.01 -19.03
C PRO A 568 -19.41 -29.52 -18.80
N GLU A 569 -19.95 -29.80 -17.61
CA GLU A 569 -21.29 -29.36 -17.21
C GLU A 569 -21.34 -27.84 -16.93
N ASP A 570 -22.52 -27.26 -17.08
CA ASP A 570 -22.82 -25.90 -16.65
C ASP A 570 -22.70 -25.81 -15.11
N VAL A 571 -22.22 -24.66 -14.63
CA VAL A 571 -21.95 -24.45 -13.21
C VAL A 571 -22.54 -23.12 -12.77
N LEU A 572 -23.16 -23.11 -11.59
CA LEU A 572 -23.56 -21.92 -10.85
C LEU A 572 -23.16 -22.07 -9.39
N ILE A 573 -22.27 -21.18 -8.93
CA ILE A 573 -21.85 -21.09 -7.53
C ILE A 573 -22.14 -19.66 -7.08
N GLN A 574 -22.96 -19.51 -6.04
CA GLN A 574 -23.29 -18.21 -5.49
C GLN A 574 -23.25 -18.27 -3.96
N ASN A 575 -22.50 -17.36 -3.35
CA ASN A 575 -22.34 -17.28 -1.90
C ASN A 575 -22.04 -15.83 -1.46
N GLU A 576 -21.66 -15.64 -0.19
CA GLU A 576 -21.32 -14.33 0.38
C GLU A 576 -20.12 -13.65 -0.31
N PHE A 577 -19.20 -14.41 -0.92
CA PHE A 577 -17.99 -13.89 -1.57
C PHE A 577 -18.23 -13.45 -3.02
N GLY A 578 -19.30 -13.91 -3.66
CA GLY A 578 -19.59 -13.58 -5.06
C GLY A 578 -20.41 -14.61 -5.83
N LEU A 579 -20.26 -14.56 -7.16
CA LEU A 579 -20.95 -15.39 -8.14
C LEU A 579 -19.93 -15.96 -9.12
N TYR A 580 -20.01 -17.25 -9.40
CA TYR A 580 -19.31 -17.88 -10.51
C TYR A 580 -20.29 -18.69 -11.34
N LYS A 581 -20.34 -18.40 -12.63
CA LYS A 581 -21.23 -19.07 -13.58
C LYS A 581 -20.47 -19.44 -14.83
N VAL A 582 -20.64 -20.68 -15.30
CA VAL A 582 -20.16 -21.14 -16.61
C VAL A 582 -21.30 -21.83 -17.34
N GLU A 583 -21.48 -21.49 -18.60
CA GLU A 583 -22.39 -22.17 -19.53
C GLU A 583 -21.64 -22.58 -20.79
N ILE A 584 -21.78 -23.84 -21.21
CA ILE A 584 -21.18 -24.38 -22.43
C ILE A 584 -22.26 -25.02 -23.29
N LYS A 585 -22.60 -24.37 -24.40
CA LYS A 585 -23.69 -24.83 -25.28
C LYS A 585 -23.14 -25.32 -26.60
N LYS A 586 -23.52 -26.55 -26.97
CA LYS A 586 -23.28 -27.10 -28.30
C LYS A 586 -24.28 -26.50 -29.28
N ILE A 587 -23.80 -25.69 -30.23
CA ILE A 587 -24.63 -25.16 -31.32
C ILE A 587 -24.82 -26.21 -32.42
N ASN A 588 -23.73 -26.88 -32.79
CA ASN A 588 -23.72 -28.02 -33.71
C ASN A 588 -22.47 -28.87 -33.45
N ASP A 589 -22.19 -29.88 -34.29
CA ASP A 589 -21.08 -30.81 -34.10
C ASP A 589 -19.69 -30.16 -34.08
N ASN A 590 -19.54 -28.98 -34.67
CA ASN A 590 -18.27 -28.29 -34.87
C ASN A 590 -18.20 -26.92 -34.22
N LYS A 591 -19.22 -26.56 -33.42
CA LYS A 591 -19.37 -25.22 -32.89
C LYS A 591 -19.97 -25.21 -31.50
N LEU A 592 -19.30 -24.54 -30.57
CA LEU A 592 -19.73 -24.33 -29.19
C LEU A 592 -19.78 -22.84 -28.85
N THR A 593 -20.57 -22.49 -27.85
CA THR A 593 -20.46 -21.21 -27.15
C THR A 593 -20.07 -21.47 -25.71
N PHE A 594 -19.05 -20.77 -25.24
CA PHE A 594 -18.63 -20.72 -23.85
C PHE A 594 -18.99 -19.33 -23.30
N SER A 595 -19.68 -19.30 -22.16
CA SER A 595 -19.95 -18.07 -21.41
C SER A 595 -19.56 -18.26 -19.95
N ARG A 596 -18.86 -17.27 -19.38
CA ARG A 596 -18.42 -17.24 -17.99
C ARG A 596 -18.75 -15.89 -17.36
N VAL A 597 -19.20 -15.93 -16.11
CA VAL A 597 -19.34 -14.75 -15.24
C VAL A 597 -18.62 -15.05 -13.93
N LEU A 598 -17.65 -14.23 -13.55
CA LEU A 598 -17.03 -14.24 -12.23
C LEU A 598 -17.24 -12.87 -11.58
N GLU A 599 -17.99 -12.84 -10.47
CA GLU A 599 -18.13 -11.68 -9.59
C GLU A 599 -17.42 -12.00 -8.26
N ILE A 600 -16.56 -11.10 -7.82
CA ILE A 600 -15.92 -11.12 -6.50
C ILE A 600 -16.33 -9.86 -5.75
N LYS A 601 -16.89 -10.00 -4.56
CA LYS A 601 -17.35 -8.87 -3.75
C LYS A 601 -16.25 -8.35 -2.83
N LYS A 602 -16.20 -7.04 -2.64
CA LYS A 602 -15.43 -6.41 -1.55
C LYS A 602 -15.99 -6.91 -0.21
N ALA A 603 -15.13 -7.36 0.68
CA ALA A 603 -15.54 -7.91 1.97
C ALA A 603 -14.43 -7.82 3.02
N GLU A 604 -14.80 -7.58 4.26
CA GLU A 604 -13.96 -7.78 5.45
C GLU A 604 -14.53 -8.98 6.21
N LEU A 605 -13.71 -10.00 6.44
CA LEU A 605 -14.18 -11.34 6.82
C LEU A 605 -13.37 -11.90 7.99
N ASN A 606 -14.02 -12.72 8.81
CA ASN A 606 -13.38 -13.33 9.98
C ASN A 606 -12.45 -14.49 9.57
N ALA A 607 -11.48 -14.81 10.43
CA ALA A 607 -10.55 -15.91 10.20
C ALA A 607 -11.26 -17.26 9.90
N SER A 608 -12.41 -17.51 10.54
CA SER A 608 -13.22 -18.73 10.38
C SER A 608 -13.84 -18.91 8.99
N GLU A 609 -13.95 -17.84 8.20
CA GLU A 609 -14.57 -17.86 6.88
C GLU A 609 -13.56 -18.15 5.76
N PHE A 610 -12.27 -18.14 6.08
CA PHE A 610 -11.19 -18.23 5.10
C PHE A 610 -11.21 -19.54 4.30
N GLU A 611 -11.46 -20.69 4.94
CA GLU A 611 -11.52 -21.96 4.21
C GLU A 611 -12.74 -22.03 3.28
N LYS A 612 -13.87 -21.38 3.61
CA LYS A 612 -15.01 -21.26 2.68
C LYS A 612 -14.63 -20.42 1.46
N TYR A 613 -13.98 -19.28 1.68
CA TYR A 613 -13.49 -18.43 0.60
C TYR A 613 -12.48 -19.18 -0.27
N ARG A 614 -11.53 -19.88 0.35
CA ARG A 614 -10.57 -20.70 -0.37
C ARG A 614 -11.26 -21.79 -1.19
N THR A 615 -12.27 -22.47 -0.65
CA THR A 615 -13.06 -23.46 -1.41
C THR A 615 -13.77 -22.83 -2.61
N PHE A 616 -14.33 -21.63 -2.45
CA PHE A 616 -14.91 -20.90 -3.58
C PHE A 616 -13.87 -20.62 -4.68
N ARG A 617 -12.67 -20.13 -4.30
CA ARG A 617 -11.56 -19.89 -5.23
C ARG A 617 -11.03 -21.18 -5.88
N ASP A 618 -10.98 -22.28 -5.13
CA ASP A 618 -10.60 -23.61 -5.60
C ASP A 618 -11.58 -24.16 -6.64
N GLN A 619 -12.89 -24.00 -6.39
CA GLN A 619 -13.93 -24.35 -7.35
C GLN A 619 -13.82 -23.53 -8.64
N ILE A 620 -13.63 -22.21 -8.54
CA ILE A 620 -13.39 -21.34 -9.71
C ILE A 620 -12.19 -21.86 -10.51
N ALA A 621 -11.05 -22.07 -9.87
CA ALA A 621 -9.83 -22.54 -10.52
C ALA A 621 -9.99 -23.92 -11.18
N ARG A 622 -10.79 -24.80 -10.59
CA ARG A 622 -11.13 -26.11 -11.16
C ARG A 622 -11.95 -25.97 -12.43
N TYR A 623 -13.00 -25.16 -12.42
CA TYR A 623 -13.91 -25.01 -13.55
C TYR A 623 -13.31 -24.15 -14.68
N ASP A 624 -12.49 -23.14 -14.34
CA ASP A 624 -11.71 -22.39 -15.35
C ASP A 624 -10.64 -23.26 -16.03
N ASN A 625 -10.25 -24.39 -15.42
CA ASN A 625 -9.38 -25.40 -16.03
C ASN A 625 -10.14 -26.60 -16.61
N ALA A 626 -11.47 -26.56 -16.69
CA ALA A 626 -12.26 -27.66 -17.23
C ALA A 626 -11.92 -27.91 -18.71
N LYS A 627 -11.70 -29.19 -19.02
CA LYS A 627 -11.30 -29.62 -20.37
C LYS A 627 -12.47 -30.26 -21.11
N ILE A 628 -12.57 -29.96 -22.39
CA ILE A 628 -13.39 -30.72 -23.34
C ILE A 628 -12.58 -31.91 -23.86
N VAL A 629 -13.26 -32.99 -24.22
CA VAL A 629 -12.65 -34.14 -24.91
C VAL A 629 -13.31 -34.32 -26.27
N LEU A 630 -12.48 -34.42 -27.30
CA LEU A 630 -12.84 -34.71 -28.66
C LEU A 630 -12.24 -36.04 -29.11
N THR A 631 -12.90 -36.76 -30.01
CA THR A 631 -12.40 -37.99 -30.63
C THR A 631 -12.45 -37.88 -32.15
N LYS A 632 -11.47 -38.45 -32.85
CA LYS A 632 -11.51 -38.58 -34.32
C LYS A 632 -12.58 -39.54 -34.80
#